data_AF-A0A4R8GDI7-F1
#
_entry.id   AF-A0A4R8GDI7-F1
#
_cell.length_a   1.000
_cell.length_b   1.000
_cell.length_c   1.000
_cell.angle_alpha   90.00
_cell.angle_beta   90.00
_cell.angle_gamma   90.00
#
_symmetry.space_group_name_H-M   'P 1'
#
loop_
_entity.id
_entity.type
_entity.pdbx_description
1 polymer ?
#
loop_
_entity_poly.entity_id
_entity_poly.type
_entity_poly.pdbx_seq_one_letter_code
_entity_poly.pdbx_strand_id
1 'polypeptide(L)'
;MKADLKKLRELYYSNQLVPFIGAGFSVPFNVPSWGNLIKEISSNYVNKELQPAINRLLDDFEYWEAVDLVLKFSNLMEEELQDEIVSLIRDNQQKLEDSKKHNYYDIGTMNFPLYITTNYDHLLQDYIDDKTYTPQILSKIEINTQHLLNHSEGKKILHLHGNISDPYTIVITKSKYNELYDNNKYKQLFSLFSATKTFLFLGFSFEDQFIRQLIKDHRDLFRGKHYILLDNPDPKQIKNLKEDYGLKVISYDSTETSHVVEIRKILKEIKKKGNIEIELNQSEDRLIDTPYTKKDKERLEENLFCEKIKLEEIDKITLELAKIYFFRADEYIHKLKKYNLGKEVINHILEMVLIKHMELFKKVYKEHGDSQKFIDTVHDVLKDIDYGRIEEDLRRSIYPHDFENIGLVHILADDKEQEIWWGKKRLEGLI
;
A
#
# COMPACT_ATOMS: atom_id res chain seq x y z
N MET A 1 -20.80 -4.82 -1.68
CA MET A 1 -19.83 -5.82 -2.20
C MET A 1 -19.10 -5.36 -3.48
N LYS A 2 -19.70 -5.30 -4.68
CA LYS A 2 -18.97 -4.91 -5.91
C LYS A 2 -18.31 -3.52 -5.83
N ALA A 3 -19.04 -2.51 -5.36
CA ALA A 3 -18.52 -1.15 -5.16
C ALA A 3 -17.40 -1.10 -4.10
N ASP A 4 -17.54 -1.87 -3.02
CA ASP A 4 -16.54 -1.91 -1.96
C ASP A 4 -15.23 -2.61 -2.42
N LEU A 5 -15.34 -3.69 -3.20
CA LEU A 5 -14.18 -4.35 -3.81
C LEU A 5 -13.46 -3.45 -4.83
N LYS A 6 -14.22 -2.67 -5.62
CA LYS A 6 -13.66 -1.63 -6.49
C LYS A 6 -12.88 -0.60 -5.67
N LYS A 7 -13.45 -0.14 -4.55
CA LYS A 7 -12.76 0.82 -3.68
C LYS A 7 -11.50 0.24 -3.01
N LEU A 8 -11.56 -1.00 -2.53
CA LEU A 8 -10.40 -1.69 -1.97
C LEU A 8 -9.27 -1.84 -3.00
N ARG A 9 -9.61 -2.13 -4.25
CA ARG A 9 -8.65 -2.15 -5.36
C ARG A 9 -7.98 -0.80 -5.58
N GLU A 10 -8.75 0.30 -5.62
CA GLU A 10 -8.19 1.66 -5.73
C GLU A 10 -7.21 1.98 -4.58
N LEU A 11 -7.60 1.64 -3.34
CA LEU A 11 -6.77 1.83 -2.15
C LEU A 11 -5.50 0.98 -2.19
N TYR A 12 -5.59 -0.25 -2.71
CA TYR A 12 -4.45 -1.12 -2.90
C TYR A 12 -3.42 -0.52 -3.88
N TYR A 13 -3.86 -0.10 -5.07
CA TYR A 13 -2.95 0.46 -6.09
C TYR A 13 -2.41 1.85 -5.74
N SER A 14 -3.11 2.61 -4.90
CA SER A 14 -2.62 3.90 -4.37
C SER A 14 -1.75 3.73 -3.12
N ASN A 15 -1.40 2.50 -2.71
CA ASN A 15 -0.64 2.20 -1.49
C ASN A 15 -1.27 2.79 -0.21
N GLN A 16 -2.59 2.98 -0.21
CA GLN A 16 -3.37 3.46 0.92
C GLN A 16 -4.02 2.32 1.71
N LEU A 17 -4.07 1.11 1.17
CA LEU A 17 -4.59 -0.07 1.86
C LEU A 17 -3.49 -0.77 2.68
N VAL A 18 -3.77 -1.04 3.95
CA VAL A 18 -2.87 -1.75 4.86
C VAL A 18 -3.60 -2.99 5.41
N PRO A 19 -3.11 -4.21 5.17
CA PRO A 19 -3.68 -5.41 5.77
C PRO A 19 -3.40 -5.42 7.28
N PHE A 20 -4.46 -5.63 8.05
CA PHE A 20 -4.41 -5.88 9.49
C PHE A 20 -4.79 -7.34 9.73
N ILE A 21 -3.82 -8.16 10.12
CA ILE A 21 -3.95 -9.62 10.13
C ILE A 21 -4.14 -10.11 11.56
N GLY A 22 -5.18 -10.90 11.78
CA GLY A 22 -5.47 -11.56 13.05
C GLY A 22 -5.21 -13.06 13.03
N ALA A 23 -5.47 -13.71 14.17
CA ALA A 23 -5.09 -15.10 14.42
C ALA A 23 -5.76 -16.10 13.46
N GLY A 24 -6.88 -15.73 12.84
CA GLY A 24 -7.58 -16.56 11.85
C GLY A 24 -6.70 -16.92 10.64
N PHE A 25 -5.68 -16.13 10.32
CA PHE A 25 -4.73 -16.46 9.24
C PHE A 25 -3.71 -17.54 9.63
N SER A 26 -3.44 -17.71 10.93
CA SER A 26 -2.51 -18.71 11.46
C SER A 26 -3.18 -20.05 11.78
N VAL A 27 -4.52 -20.11 11.82
CA VAL A 27 -5.29 -21.35 12.08
C VAL A 27 -4.90 -22.52 11.15
N PRO A 28 -4.73 -22.35 9.81
CA PRO A 28 -4.28 -23.46 8.96
C PRO A 28 -2.94 -24.07 9.40
N PHE A 29 -2.07 -23.27 10.02
CA PHE A 29 -0.77 -23.69 10.55
C PHE A 29 -0.85 -24.28 11.95
N ASN A 30 -2.06 -24.56 12.44
CA ASN A 30 -2.31 -25.10 13.78
C ASN A 30 -1.78 -24.19 14.90
N VAL A 31 -1.61 -22.89 14.64
CA VAL A 31 -1.27 -21.92 15.68
C VAL A 31 -2.55 -21.64 16.50
N PRO A 32 -2.53 -21.83 17.84
CA PRO A 32 -3.72 -21.64 18.65
C PRO A 32 -4.17 -20.17 18.69
N SER A 33 -5.48 -19.94 18.74
CA SER A 33 -6.04 -18.62 19.03
C SER A 33 -5.75 -18.22 20.49
N TRP A 34 -5.91 -16.95 20.84
CA TRP A 34 -5.70 -16.53 22.23
C TRP A 34 -6.58 -17.26 23.25
N GLY A 35 -7.86 -17.47 22.93
CA GLY A 35 -8.74 -18.25 23.79
C GLY A 35 -8.24 -19.69 23.98
N ASN A 36 -7.73 -20.31 22.91
CA ASN A 36 -7.16 -21.66 22.99
C ASN A 36 -5.84 -21.69 23.77
N LEU A 37 -4.97 -20.69 23.59
CA LEU A 37 -3.74 -20.55 24.40
C LEU A 37 -4.08 -20.46 25.89
N ILE A 38 -4.99 -19.56 26.27
CA ILE A 38 -5.40 -19.38 27.67
C ILE A 38 -6.01 -20.68 28.22
N LYS A 39 -6.83 -21.37 27.42
CA LYS A 39 -7.46 -22.63 27.79
C LYS A 39 -6.48 -23.79 27.97
N GLU A 40 -5.47 -23.90 27.10
CA GLU A 40 -4.44 -24.94 27.20
C GLU A 40 -3.57 -24.70 28.43
N ILE A 41 -3.10 -23.46 28.63
CA ILE A 41 -2.33 -23.08 29.81
C ILE A 41 -3.16 -23.29 31.08
N SER A 42 -4.43 -22.87 31.09
CA SER A 42 -5.28 -23.07 32.26
C SER A 42 -5.43 -24.55 32.59
N SER A 43 -5.58 -25.41 31.57
CA SER A 43 -5.74 -26.86 31.76
C SER A 43 -4.48 -27.51 32.36
N ASN A 44 -3.31 -26.96 32.08
CA ASN A 44 -2.02 -27.46 32.57
C ASN A 44 -1.69 -26.98 33.99
N TYR A 45 -2.07 -25.74 34.32
CA TYR A 45 -1.58 -25.07 35.53
C TYR A 45 -2.66 -24.73 36.58
N VAL A 46 -3.95 -24.85 36.23
CA VAL A 46 -5.08 -24.51 37.13
C VAL A 46 -5.94 -25.74 37.42
N ASN A 47 -6.42 -25.85 38.66
CA ASN A 47 -7.29 -26.96 39.08
C ASN A 47 -8.54 -27.08 38.20
N LYS A 48 -8.91 -28.32 37.86
CA LYS A 48 -10.09 -28.70 37.07
C LYS A 48 -11.40 -28.07 37.57
N GLU A 49 -11.54 -27.83 38.87
CA GLU A 49 -12.72 -27.20 39.46
C GLU A 49 -12.97 -25.76 39.00
N LEU A 50 -11.92 -25.04 38.60
CA LEU A 50 -12.01 -23.64 38.13
C LEU A 50 -12.17 -23.54 36.61
N GLN A 51 -11.97 -24.62 35.86
CA GLN A 51 -12.08 -24.64 34.39
C GLN A 51 -13.46 -24.20 33.88
N PRO A 52 -14.60 -24.55 34.51
CA PRO A 52 -15.90 -24.06 34.06
C PRO A 52 -16.00 -22.53 34.09
N ALA A 53 -15.43 -21.89 35.12
CA ALA A 53 -15.41 -20.43 35.22
C ALA A 53 -14.51 -19.81 34.15
N ILE A 54 -13.32 -20.36 33.93
CA ILE A 54 -12.39 -19.90 32.89
C ILE A 54 -13.01 -20.05 31.50
N ASN A 55 -13.57 -21.23 31.19
CA ASN A 55 -14.22 -21.46 29.90
C ASN A 55 -15.38 -20.48 29.67
N ARG A 56 -16.16 -20.17 30.72
CA ARG A 56 -17.23 -19.17 30.61
C ARG A 56 -16.70 -17.79 30.24
N LEU A 57 -15.61 -17.33 30.87
CA LEU A 57 -14.97 -16.07 30.55
C LEU A 57 -14.44 -16.06 29.10
N LEU A 58 -13.84 -17.15 28.66
CA LEU A 58 -13.36 -17.31 27.28
C LEU A 58 -14.49 -17.29 26.25
N ASP A 59 -15.63 -17.94 26.55
CA ASP A 59 -16.83 -17.94 25.72
C ASP A 59 -17.46 -16.53 25.61
N ASP A 60 -17.33 -15.73 26.66
CA ASP A 60 -17.80 -14.34 26.72
C ASP A 60 -16.74 -13.33 26.20
N PHE A 61 -15.58 -13.82 25.71
CA PHE A 61 -14.44 -13.01 25.23
C PHE A 61 -13.78 -12.12 26.31
N GLU A 62 -13.97 -12.44 27.59
CA GLU A 62 -13.37 -11.79 28.76
C GLU A 62 -11.95 -12.33 29.02
N TYR A 63 -11.04 -12.09 28.06
CA TYR A 63 -9.70 -12.69 28.08
C TYR A 63 -8.83 -12.22 29.26
N TRP A 64 -8.95 -10.97 29.70
CA TRP A 64 -8.14 -10.48 30.84
C TRP A 64 -8.56 -11.09 32.13
N GLU A 65 -9.86 -11.20 32.37
CA GLU A 65 -10.43 -11.84 33.54
C GLU A 65 -10.04 -13.33 33.57
N ALA A 66 -10.02 -14.00 32.41
CA ALA A 66 -9.55 -15.36 32.28
C ALA A 66 -8.05 -15.48 32.63
N VAL A 67 -7.21 -14.60 32.08
CA VAL A 67 -5.76 -14.57 32.35
C VAL A 67 -5.47 -14.24 33.82
N ASP A 68 -6.17 -13.26 34.40
CA ASP A 68 -6.04 -12.89 35.81
C ASP A 68 -6.42 -14.06 36.71
N LEU A 69 -7.46 -14.82 36.36
CA LEU A 69 -7.83 -16.03 37.08
C LEU A 69 -6.75 -17.12 36.95
N VAL A 70 -6.21 -17.32 35.74
CA VAL A 70 -5.10 -18.27 35.52
C VAL A 70 -3.89 -17.89 36.37
N LEU A 71 -3.42 -16.65 36.33
CA LEU A 71 -2.27 -16.19 37.13
C LEU A 71 -2.54 -16.27 38.64
N LYS A 72 -3.76 -15.96 39.07
CA LYS A 72 -4.14 -16.01 40.50
C LYS A 72 -4.19 -17.42 41.07
N PHE A 73 -4.63 -18.39 40.28
CA PHE A 73 -4.87 -19.77 40.72
C PHE A 73 -3.87 -20.79 40.15
N SER A 74 -2.87 -20.32 39.42
CA SER A 74 -1.64 -21.05 39.11
C SER A 74 -0.49 -20.49 39.97
N ASN A 75 0.66 -21.17 39.93
CA ASN A 75 1.90 -20.64 40.49
C ASN A 75 2.72 -19.88 39.45
N LEU A 76 2.12 -19.52 38.31
CA LEU A 76 2.82 -18.87 37.21
C LEU A 76 2.97 -17.37 37.48
N MET A 77 4.16 -16.86 37.19
CA MET A 77 4.42 -15.45 37.00
C MET A 77 4.08 -15.02 35.56
N GLU A 78 3.95 -13.72 35.31
CA GLU A 78 3.64 -13.18 33.98
C GLU A 78 4.68 -13.60 32.92
N GLU A 79 5.96 -13.62 33.28
CA GLU A 79 7.06 -14.02 32.39
C GLU A 79 6.97 -15.51 32.02
N GLU A 80 6.64 -16.37 32.98
CA GLU A 80 6.46 -17.81 32.76
C GLU A 80 5.23 -18.10 31.90
N LEU A 81 4.14 -17.32 32.08
CA LEU A 81 2.98 -17.37 31.20
C LEU A 81 3.36 -17.03 29.75
N GLN A 82 4.17 -15.99 29.54
CA GLN A 82 4.63 -15.59 28.22
C GLN A 82 5.52 -16.66 27.57
N ASP A 83 6.44 -17.26 28.33
CA ASP A 83 7.28 -18.38 27.86
C ASP A 83 6.45 -19.62 27.49
N GLU A 84 5.42 -19.94 28.27
CA GLU A 84 4.50 -21.04 27.96
C GLU A 84 3.73 -20.76 26.66
N ILE A 85 3.27 -19.53 26.43
CA ILE A 85 2.61 -19.14 25.17
C ILE A 85 3.55 -19.37 23.98
N VAL A 86 4.81 -18.94 24.09
CA VAL A 86 5.80 -19.15 23.01
C VAL A 86 6.00 -20.64 22.76
N SER A 87 6.11 -21.44 23.82
CA SER A 87 6.29 -22.89 23.73
C SER A 87 5.10 -23.56 23.05
N LEU A 88 3.87 -23.28 23.48
CA LEU A 88 2.66 -23.82 22.88
C LEU A 88 2.51 -23.46 21.40
N ILE A 89 2.86 -22.23 21.01
CA ILE A 89 2.85 -21.83 19.59
C ILE A 89 3.88 -22.64 18.81
N ARG A 90 5.11 -22.75 19.30
CA ARG A 90 6.18 -23.49 18.61
C ARG A 90 5.89 -24.98 18.49
N ASP A 91 5.31 -25.58 19.52
CA ASP A 91 4.99 -27.01 19.57
C ASP A 91 3.82 -27.37 18.66
N ASN A 92 2.82 -26.49 18.55
CA ASN A 92 1.64 -26.72 17.72
C ASN A 92 1.83 -26.28 16.26
N GLN A 93 2.69 -25.29 15.98
CA GLN A 93 2.86 -24.73 14.65
C GLN A 93 3.39 -25.77 13.67
N GLN A 94 2.59 -26.09 12.66
CA GLN A 94 3.01 -26.94 11.54
C GLN A 94 3.49 -26.13 10.35
N LYS A 95 4.34 -26.73 9.51
CA LYS A 95 4.68 -26.16 8.20
C LYS A 95 3.66 -26.55 7.15
N LEU A 96 3.26 -25.59 6.31
CA LEU A 96 2.41 -25.84 5.15
C LEU A 96 3.12 -25.37 3.88
N GLU A 97 3.59 -26.32 3.06
CA GLU A 97 4.24 -26.00 1.78
C GLU A 97 3.23 -25.69 0.67
N ASP A 98 2.03 -26.29 0.73
CA ASP A 98 0.99 -26.04 -0.27
C ASP A 98 0.34 -24.67 -0.04
N SER A 99 0.76 -23.71 -0.86
CA SER A 99 0.25 -22.33 -0.85
C SER A 99 -1.27 -22.24 -1.02
N LYS A 100 -1.93 -23.28 -1.54
CA LYS A 100 -3.39 -23.30 -1.67
C LYS A 100 -4.10 -23.47 -0.33
N LYS A 101 -3.42 -23.92 0.73
CA LYS A 101 -4.02 -24.22 2.03
C LYS A 101 -4.06 -23.05 3.01
N HIS A 102 -3.48 -21.90 2.66
CA HIS A 102 -3.44 -20.73 3.54
C HIS A 102 -3.41 -19.40 2.77
N ASN A 103 -3.71 -18.28 3.43
CA ASN A 103 -3.72 -16.96 2.79
C ASN A 103 -2.46 -16.10 3.02
N TYR A 104 -1.50 -16.56 3.85
CA TYR A 104 -0.20 -15.86 3.97
C TYR A 104 0.53 -15.76 2.63
N TYR A 105 0.47 -16.77 1.76
CA TYR A 105 1.03 -16.68 0.41
C TYR A 105 0.31 -15.63 -0.46
N ASP A 106 -1.02 -15.56 -0.38
CA ASP A 106 -1.80 -14.59 -1.15
C ASP A 106 -1.44 -13.15 -0.76
N ILE A 107 -1.35 -12.86 0.54
CA ILE A 107 -1.02 -11.54 1.09
C ILE A 107 0.47 -11.19 0.94
N GLY A 108 1.38 -12.15 1.13
CA GLY A 108 2.82 -11.95 1.02
C GLY A 108 3.28 -11.62 -0.42
N THR A 109 2.59 -12.20 -1.41
CA THR A 109 2.80 -11.91 -2.85
C THR A 109 2.07 -10.66 -3.36
N MET A 110 1.29 -9.98 -2.51
CA MET A 110 0.76 -8.65 -2.81
C MET A 110 1.80 -7.57 -2.47
N ASN A 111 1.69 -6.40 -3.09
CA ASN A 111 2.65 -5.32 -2.93
C ASN A 111 2.19 -4.31 -1.87
N PHE A 112 1.93 -4.77 -0.65
CA PHE A 112 1.66 -3.87 0.45
C PHE A 112 2.96 -3.35 1.04
N PRO A 113 3.10 -2.03 1.29
CA PRO A 113 4.31 -1.48 1.90
C PRO A 113 4.40 -1.76 3.41
N LEU A 114 3.23 -1.88 4.07
CA LEU A 114 3.11 -2.08 5.50
C LEU A 114 2.06 -3.16 5.76
N TYR A 115 2.37 -4.08 6.65
CA TYR A 115 1.49 -5.08 7.21
C TYR A 115 1.41 -4.84 8.72
N ILE A 116 0.22 -4.99 9.29
CA ILE A 116 0.02 -4.90 10.74
C ILE A 116 -0.55 -6.24 11.20
N THR A 117 -0.07 -6.74 12.34
CA THR A 117 -0.55 -8.01 12.90
C THR A 117 -0.60 -7.97 14.42
N THR A 118 -1.59 -8.65 14.98
CA THR A 118 -1.69 -8.96 16.42
C THR A 118 -1.16 -10.37 16.72
N ASN A 119 -0.74 -11.11 15.69
CA ASN A 119 -0.26 -12.48 15.85
C ASN A 119 1.17 -12.49 16.37
N TYR A 120 1.48 -13.46 17.22
CA TYR A 120 2.81 -13.65 17.78
C TYR A 120 3.75 -14.41 16.84
N ASP A 121 3.21 -15.25 15.96
CA ASP A 121 3.97 -16.05 14.99
C ASP A 121 4.64 -15.19 13.91
N HIS A 122 5.65 -15.77 13.24
CA HIS A 122 6.34 -15.11 12.12
C HIS A 122 5.90 -15.64 10.76
N LEU A 123 4.76 -16.32 10.64
CA LEU A 123 4.38 -17.01 9.41
C LEU A 123 4.29 -16.05 8.22
N LEU A 124 3.85 -14.81 8.42
CA LEU A 124 3.79 -13.81 7.34
C LEU A 124 5.18 -13.53 6.73
N GLN A 125 6.24 -13.54 7.54
CA GLN A 125 7.61 -13.32 7.07
C GLN A 125 8.04 -14.38 6.07
N ASP A 126 7.68 -15.64 6.30
CA ASP A 126 8.08 -16.77 5.46
C ASP A 126 7.55 -16.67 4.02
N TYR A 127 6.50 -15.87 3.80
CA TYR A 127 5.83 -15.73 2.50
C TYR A 127 5.92 -14.33 1.90
N ILE A 128 6.61 -13.38 2.55
CA ILE A 128 6.92 -12.09 1.95
C ILE A 128 8.16 -12.23 1.07
N ASP A 129 7.99 -11.94 -0.22
CA ASP A 129 9.07 -11.92 -1.22
C ASP A 129 9.94 -10.65 -1.09
N ASP A 130 10.52 -10.44 0.09
CA ASP A 130 11.45 -9.35 0.39
C ASP A 130 12.43 -9.79 1.49
N LYS A 131 13.70 -9.97 1.13
CA LYS A 131 14.77 -10.41 2.04
C LYS A 131 15.28 -9.31 2.98
N THR A 132 14.78 -8.07 2.85
CA THR A 132 15.18 -6.92 3.68
C THR A 132 14.27 -6.66 4.88
N TYR A 133 13.30 -7.55 5.10
CA TYR A 133 12.34 -7.43 6.19
C TYR A 133 12.98 -7.55 7.58
N THR A 134 12.49 -6.70 8.50
CA THR A 134 12.75 -6.81 9.94
C THR A 134 11.42 -6.79 10.71
N PRO A 135 11.13 -7.79 11.58
CA PRO A 135 9.98 -7.73 12.47
C PRO A 135 10.15 -6.59 13.45
N GLN A 136 9.18 -5.68 13.46
CA GLN A 136 9.19 -4.56 14.38
C GLN A 136 8.05 -4.68 15.37
N ILE A 137 8.39 -4.50 16.64
CA ILE A 137 7.43 -4.51 17.74
C ILE A 137 7.10 -3.06 18.06
N LEU A 138 5.84 -2.66 17.90
CA LEU A 138 5.46 -1.24 17.94
C LEU A 138 5.89 -0.53 19.24
N SER A 139 5.85 -1.21 20.38
CA SER A 139 6.29 -0.65 21.67
C SER A 139 7.80 -0.40 21.77
N LYS A 140 8.62 -1.19 21.05
CA LYS A 140 10.10 -1.12 21.08
C LYS A 140 10.68 -0.28 19.94
N ILE A 141 9.83 0.27 19.08
CA ILE A 141 10.26 1.05 17.93
C ILE A 141 10.86 2.39 18.38
N GLU A 142 12.16 2.59 18.16
CA GLU A 142 12.84 3.90 18.18
C GLU A 142 12.94 4.49 16.76
N ILE A 143 11.84 4.52 16.00
CA ILE A 143 11.92 4.87 14.58
C ILE A 143 11.41 6.28 14.32
N ASN A 144 12.16 7.01 13.49
CA ASN A 144 11.67 8.20 12.81
C ASN A 144 10.47 7.81 11.93
N THR A 145 9.29 8.35 12.25
CA THR A 145 8.02 8.10 11.56
C THR A 145 8.08 8.26 10.04
N GLN A 146 8.99 9.10 9.52
CA GLN A 146 9.22 9.21 8.07
C GLN A 146 9.71 7.89 7.48
N HIS A 147 10.61 7.15 8.14
CA HIS A 147 11.08 5.85 7.67
C HIS A 147 9.96 4.81 7.68
N LEU A 148 9.15 4.71 8.75
CA LEU A 148 8.02 3.76 8.81
C LEU A 148 7.01 3.93 7.67
N LEU A 149 6.76 5.17 7.27
CA LEU A 149 5.88 5.51 6.15
C LEU A 149 6.60 5.52 4.80
N ASN A 150 7.93 5.47 4.81
CA ASN A 150 8.73 5.50 3.60
C ASN A 150 8.71 4.15 2.89
N HIS A 151 7.93 4.09 1.81
CA HIS A 151 7.77 2.89 0.98
C HIS A 151 9.03 2.46 0.21
N SER A 152 10.15 3.21 0.28
CA SER A 152 11.41 2.87 -0.40
C SER A 152 12.33 1.94 0.41
N GLU A 153 11.99 1.64 1.67
CA GLU A 153 12.82 0.84 2.59
C GLU A 153 12.40 -0.63 2.71
N GLY A 154 11.68 -1.15 1.71
CA GLY A 154 11.17 -2.52 1.71
C GLY A 154 9.86 -2.70 2.49
N LYS A 155 9.34 -3.92 2.48
CA LYS A 155 8.09 -4.29 3.16
C LYS A 155 8.29 -4.34 4.67
N LYS A 156 7.37 -3.75 5.43
CA LYS A 156 7.41 -3.72 6.91
C LYS A 156 6.24 -4.50 7.49
N ILE A 157 6.48 -5.30 8.53
CA ILE A 157 5.43 -5.95 9.34
C ILE A 157 5.57 -5.43 10.75
N LEU A 158 4.47 -4.91 11.25
CA LEU A 158 4.35 -4.34 12.57
C LEU A 158 3.56 -5.29 13.47
N HIS A 159 4.24 -5.88 14.44
CA HIS A 159 3.62 -6.67 15.49
C HIS A 159 3.16 -5.76 16.62
N LEU A 160 1.86 -5.73 16.86
CA LEU A 160 1.27 -4.87 17.90
C LEU A 160 1.40 -5.47 19.29
N HIS A 161 1.29 -6.79 19.41
CA HIS A 161 1.25 -7.51 20.68
C HIS A 161 2.51 -8.32 20.97
N GLY A 162 3.64 -7.95 20.34
CA GLY A 162 4.89 -8.70 20.45
C GLY A 162 4.94 -9.91 19.52
N ASN A 163 5.97 -10.74 19.68
CA ASN A 163 6.16 -11.94 18.87
C ASN A 163 7.01 -13.00 19.57
N ILE A 164 7.01 -14.22 18.99
CA ILE A 164 7.68 -15.40 19.56
C ILE A 164 9.23 -15.34 19.59
N SER A 165 9.87 -14.30 19.05
CA SER A 165 11.32 -14.10 19.22
C SER A 165 11.68 -13.63 20.62
N ASP A 166 10.75 -12.94 21.29
CA ASP A 166 10.99 -12.31 22.59
C ASP A 166 9.72 -12.43 23.45
N PRO A 167 9.64 -13.49 24.30
CA PRO A 167 8.47 -13.75 25.14
C PRO A 167 8.01 -12.53 25.96
N TYR A 168 8.94 -11.74 26.48
CA TYR A 168 8.65 -10.54 27.30
C TYR A 168 7.84 -9.47 26.57
N THR A 169 7.77 -9.55 25.24
CA THR A 169 7.01 -8.62 24.39
C THR A 169 5.55 -9.01 24.21
N ILE A 170 5.16 -10.22 24.61
CA ILE A 170 3.82 -10.74 24.41
C ILE A 170 2.82 -9.94 25.25
N VAL A 171 1.83 -9.37 24.56
CA VAL A 171 0.77 -8.58 25.19
C VAL A 171 -0.48 -9.44 25.35
N ILE A 172 -0.63 -10.05 26.53
CA ILE A 172 -1.78 -10.89 26.87
C ILE A 172 -2.41 -10.53 28.23
N THR A 173 -1.61 -10.09 29.19
CA THR A 173 -2.08 -9.68 30.52
C THR A 173 -2.58 -8.24 30.50
N LYS A 174 -3.53 -7.91 31.39
CA LYS A 174 -4.02 -6.54 31.56
C LYS A 174 -2.89 -5.53 31.82
N SER A 175 -1.86 -5.94 32.57
CA SER A 175 -0.67 -5.13 32.83
C SER A 175 0.07 -4.76 31.53
N LYS A 176 0.38 -5.75 30.69
CA LYS A 176 1.06 -5.54 29.39
C LYS A 176 0.23 -4.70 28.43
N TYR A 177 -1.08 -4.89 28.45
CA TYR A 177 -2.02 -4.04 27.72
C TYR A 177 -1.94 -2.58 28.17
N ASN A 178 -2.03 -2.31 29.47
CA ASN A 178 -1.92 -0.94 29.97
C ASN A 178 -0.54 -0.34 29.62
N GLU A 179 0.55 -1.10 29.77
CA GLU A 179 1.90 -0.67 29.36
C GLU A 179 1.95 -0.25 27.88
N LEU A 180 1.36 -1.05 26.99
CA LEU A 180 1.32 -0.77 25.55
C LEU A 180 0.46 0.44 25.20
N TYR A 181 -0.75 0.52 25.75
CA TYR A 181 -1.76 1.49 25.33
C TYR A 181 -1.72 2.80 26.12
N ASP A 182 -1.17 2.84 27.33
CA ASP A 182 -0.87 4.10 28.02
C ASP A 182 0.37 4.80 27.45
N ASN A 183 1.14 4.09 26.63
CA ASN A 183 2.21 4.69 25.87
C ASN A 183 1.65 5.64 24.78
N ASN A 184 1.77 6.95 25.04
CA ASN A 184 1.35 8.00 24.10
C ASN A 184 1.94 7.85 22.68
N LYS A 185 3.15 7.28 22.56
CA LYS A 185 3.78 7.03 21.26
C LYS A 185 2.98 6.04 20.42
N TYR A 186 2.49 4.96 21.04
CA TYR A 186 1.67 3.96 20.37
C TYR A 186 0.36 4.57 19.87
N LYS A 187 -0.36 5.29 20.75
CA LYS A 187 -1.61 5.96 20.41
C LYS A 187 -1.44 6.94 19.25
N GLN A 188 -0.37 7.74 19.25
CA GLN A 188 -0.08 8.69 18.17
C GLN A 188 0.29 7.99 16.85
N LEU A 189 1.13 6.95 16.89
CA LEU A 189 1.51 6.18 15.70
C LEU A 189 0.30 5.49 15.08
N PHE A 190 -0.54 4.87 15.89
CA PHE A 190 -1.76 4.24 15.41
C PHE A 190 -2.72 5.27 14.82
N SER A 191 -2.91 6.41 15.48
CA SER A 191 -3.72 7.52 14.96
C SER A 191 -3.19 8.06 13.62
N LEU A 192 -1.87 8.14 13.45
CA LEU A 192 -1.27 8.57 12.19
C LEU A 192 -1.52 7.55 11.07
N PHE A 193 -1.36 6.26 11.35
CA PHE A 193 -1.64 5.21 10.38
C PHE A 193 -3.12 5.15 10.01
N SER A 194 -4.03 5.21 10.98
CA SER A 194 -5.47 5.17 10.71
C SER A 194 -5.95 6.42 9.96
N ALA A 195 -5.36 7.59 10.22
CA ALA A 195 -5.71 8.83 9.52
C ALA A 195 -5.22 8.87 8.06
N THR A 196 -4.09 8.24 7.76
CA THR A 196 -3.45 8.31 6.43
C THR A 196 -3.65 7.05 5.58
N LYS A 197 -4.03 5.92 6.21
CA LYS A 197 -4.19 4.62 5.56
C LYS A 197 -5.56 4.02 5.92
N THR A 198 -6.06 3.19 5.00
CA THR A 198 -7.25 2.38 5.22
C THR A 198 -6.84 0.98 5.65
N PHE A 199 -7.29 0.53 6.83
CA PHE A 199 -7.08 -0.85 7.26
C PHE A 199 -8.05 -1.82 6.58
N LEU A 200 -7.53 -3.00 6.24
CA LEU A 200 -8.29 -4.18 5.85
C LEU A 200 -8.05 -5.28 6.89
N PHE A 201 -9.02 -5.47 7.79
CA PHE A 201 -8.99 -6.49 8.82
C PHE A 201 -9.27 -7.87 8.20
N LEU A 202 -8.35 -8.81 8.41
CA LEU A 202 -8.33 -10.14 7.81
C LEU A 202 -8.09 -11.20 8.89
N GLY A 203 -8.98 -12.18 9.01
CA GLY A 203 -8.87 -13.21 10.06
C GLY A 203 -8.91 -12.65 11.49
N PHE A 204 -9.52 -11.48 11.66
CA PHE A 204 -9.59 -10.75 12.92
C PHE A 204 -11.04 -10.77 13.42
N SER A 205 -11.26 -11.29 14.63
CA SER A 205 -12.60 -11.37 15.24
C SER A 205 -13.14 -10.01 15.65
N PHE A 206 -12.28 -8.98 15.70
CA PHE A 206 -12.63 -7.65 16.18
C PHE A 206 -13.11 -7.64 17.63
N GLU A 207 -12.69 -8.60 18.47
CA GLU A 207 -13.04 -8.64 19.91
C GLU A 207 -12.00 -7.96 20.82
N ASP A 208 -10.86 -7.56 20.27
CA ASP A 208 -9.87 -6.77 21.01
C ASP A 208 -10.45 -5.39 21.38
N GLN A 209 -10.68 -5.17 22.68
CA GLN A 209 -11.30 -3.95 23.20
C GLN A 209 -10.50 -2.68 22.88
N PHE A 210 -9.17 -2.77 22.85
CA PHE A 210 -8.33 -1.61 22.55
C PHE A 210 -8.34 -1.28 21.06
N ILE A 211 -8.25 -2.27 20.19
CA ILE A 211 -8.38 -2.04 18.74
C ILE A 211 -9.79 -1.51 18.42
N ARG A 212 -10.83 -2.05 19.07
CA ARG A 212 -12.20 -1.49 18.99
C ARG A 212 -12.23 -0.02 19.37
N GLN A 213 -11.67 0.34 20.51
CA GLN A 213 -11.67 1.72 21.00
C GLN A 213 -10.89 2.64 20.05
N LEU A 214 -9.71 2.23 19.58
CA LEU A 214 -8.90 3.02 18.66
C LEU A 214 -9.61 3.29 17.32
N ILE A 215 -10.30 2.28 16.78
CA ILE A 215 -11.07 2.44 15.55
C ILE A 215 -12.31 3.32 15.76
N LYS A 216 -12.96 3.19 16.92
CA LYS A 216 -14.08 4.05 17.32
C LYS A 216 -13.64 5.51 17.44
N ASP A 217 -12.58 5.78 18.19
CA ASP A 217 -12.03 7.13 18.36
C ASP A 217 -11.64 7.73 17.00
N HIS A 218 -11.00 6.94 16.13
CA HIS A 218 -10.62 7.39 14.80
C HIS A 218 -11.85 7.75 13.94
N ARG A 219 -12.92 6.95 14.03
CA ARG A 219 -14.18 7.23 13.34
C ARG A 219 -14.88 8.47 13.88
N ASP A 220 -14.90 8.67 15.19
CA ASP A 220 -15.57 9.81 15.82
C ASP A 220 -14.81 11.12 15.54
N LEU A 221 -13.47 11.09 15.55
CA LEU A 221 -12.62 12.27 15.31
C LEU A 221 -12.45 12.61 13.82
N PHE A 222 -12.21 11.61 12.97
CA PHE A 222 -11.78 11.81 11.57
C PHE A 222 -12.78 11.29 10.54
N ARG A 223 -13.89 10.67 10.97
CA ARG A 223 -14.86 9.98 10.09
C ARG A 223 -14.19 8.95 9.19
N GLY A 224 -13.10 8.36 9.68
CA GLY A 224 -12.35 7.32 9.01
C GLY A 224 -13.21 6.11 8.66
N LYS A 225 -12.88 5.45 7.56
CA LYS A 225 -13.56 4.23 7.10
C LYS A 225 -12.52 3.14 6.88
N HIS A 226 -12.75 1.98 7.47
CA HIS A 226 -11.91 0.81 7.26
C HIS A 226 -12.77 -0.38 6.84
N TYR A 227 -12.13 -1.49 6.49
CA TYR A 227 -12.80 -2.67 5.98
C TYR A 227 -12.48 -3.89 6.83
N ILE A 228 -13.46 -4.79 6.98
CA ILE A 228 -13.29 -6.06 7.68
C ILE A 228 -13.93 -7.18 6.87
N LEU A 229 -13.24 -8.31 6.74
CA LEU A 229 -13.79 -9.53 6.14
C LEU A 229 -14.42 -10.39 7.23
N LEU A 230 -15.69 -10.73 7.08
CA LEU A 230 -16.42 -11.61 8.00
C LEU A 230 -17.14 -12.70 7.23
N ASP A 231 -17.14 -13.91 7.80
CA ASP A 231 -17.88 -15.06 7.28
C ASP A 231 -19.32 -15.00 7.77
N ASN A 232 -20.28 -15.02 6.84
CA ASN A 232 -21.72 -15.00 7.11
C ASN A 232 -22.19 -14.09 8.27
N PRO A 233 -21.76 -12.82 8.34
CA PRO A 233 -22.12 -11.92 9.43
C PRO A 233 -23.61 -11.58 9.40
N ASP A 234 -24.23 -11.50 10.58
CA ASP A 234 -25.64 -11.14 10.67
C ASP A 234 -25.86 -9.63 10.38
N PRO A 235 -27.07 -9.21 9.93
CA PRO A 235 -27.33 -7.82 9.59
C PRO A 235 -27.15 -6.83 10.74
N LYS A 236 -27.37 -7.24 11.98
CA LYS A 236 -27.18 -6.40 13.18
C LYS A 236 -25.70 -6.20 13.44
N GLN A 237 -24.87 -7.24 13.32
CA GLN A 237 -23.42 -7.13 13.41
C GLN A 237 -22.86 -6.18 12.35
N ILE A 238 -23.29 -6.32 11.08
CA ILE A 238 -22.87 -5.42 9.99
C ILE A 238 -23.24 -3.97 10.30
N LYS A 239 -24.46 -3.75 10.79
CA LYS A 239 -24.96 -2.42 11.14
C LYS A 239 -24.13 -1.81 12.27
N ASN A 240 -23.93 -2.53 13.37
CA ASN A 240 -23.15 -2.07 14.52
C ASN A 240 -21.71 -1.74 14.14
N LEU A 241 -21.04 -2.62 13.38
CA LEU A 241 -19.66 -2.37 12.91
C LEU A 241 -19.55 -1.08 12.07
N LYS A 242 -20.54 -0.82 11.23
CA LYS A 242 -20.59 0.41 10.42
C LYS A 242 -20.93 1.65 11.26
N GLU A 243 -21.91 1.55 12.15
CA GLU A 243 -22.48 2.65 12.92
C GLU A 243 -21.72 3.01 14.18
N ASP A 244 -20.87 2.14 14.71
CA ASP A 244 -20.08 2.41 15.90
C ASP A 244 -18.60 2.63 15.56
N TYR A 245 -18.10 1.94 14.53
CA TYR A 245 -16.66 1.86 14.23
C TYR A 245 -16.29 2.34 12.82
N GLY A 246 -17.27 2.69 11.97
CA GLY A 246 -16.98 3.06 10.58
C GLY A 246 -16.43 1.90 9.74
N LEU A 247 -16.64 0.66 10.18
CA LEU A 247 -16.16 -0.53 9.49
C LEU A 247 -17.16 -0.97 8.43
N LYS A 248 -16.67 -1.05 7.20
CA LYS A 248 -17.38 -1.67 6.09
C LYS A 248 -17.10 -3.16 6.05
N VAL A 249 -18.14 -3.96 6.22
CA VAL A 249 -18.04 -5.41 6.17
C VAL A 249 -18.03 -5.90 4.72
N ILE A 250 -17.01 -6.69 4.38
CA ILE A 250 -16.97 -7.51 3.17
C ILE A 250 -17.35 -8.93 3.60
N SER A 251 -18.63 -9.27 3.43
CA SER A 251 -19.14 -10.59 3.74
C SER A 251 -18.63 -11.62 2.72
N TYR A 252 -18.32 -12.82 3.19
CA TYR A 252 -18.11 -14.00 2.37
C TYR A 252 -18.82 -15.20 3.02
N ASP A 253 -18.91 -16.31 2.28
CA ASP A 253 -19.61 -17.51 2.74
C ASP A 253 -18.71 -18.73 2.58
N SER A 254 -18.23 -19.26 3.70
CA SER A 254 -17.32 -20.40 3.74
C SER A 254 -18.01 -21.77 3.83
N THR A 255 -19.35 -21.86 3.93
CA THR A 255 -20.06 -23.11 4.27
C THR A 255 -19.81 -24.24 3.28
N GLU A 256 -19.80 -23.94 1.98
CA GLU A 256 -19.63 -24.92 0.90
C GLU A 256 -18.15 -25.10 0.48
N THR A 257 -17.24 -24.30 1.03
CA THR A 257 -15.82 -24.29 0.66
C THR A 257 -14.90 -24.23 1.88
N SER A 258 -14.15 -23.15 2.06
CA SER A 258 -13.35 -22.85 3.24
C SER A 258 -13.03 -21.36 3.28
N HIS A 259 -12.74 -20.83 4.48
CA HIS A 259 -12.28 -19.45 4.65
C HIS A 259 -11.11 -19.12 3.71
N VAL A 260 -10.16 -20.05 3.57
CA VAL A 260 -8.98 -19.88 2.72
C VAL A 260 -9.35 -19.62 1.27
N VAL A 261 -10.31 -20.38 0.74
CA VAL A 261 -10.75 -20.27 -0.66
C VAL A 261 -11.49 -18.96 -0.90
N GLU A 262 -12.41 -18.58 -0.02
CA GLU A 262 -13.21 -17.37 -0.18
C GLU A 262 -12.42 -16.09 0.02
N ILE A 263 -11.58 -16.03 1.07
CA ILE A 263 -10.67 -14.91 1.30
C ILE A 263 -9.74 -14.75 0.08
N ARG A 264 -9.20 -15.85 -0.45
CA ARG A 264 -8.37 -15.80 -1.67
C ARG A 264 -9.10 -15.20 -2.86
N LYS A 265 -10.38 -15.53 -3.07
CA LYS A 265 -11.18 -14.92 -4.16
C LYS A 265 -11.27 -13.40 -3.99
N ILE A 266 -11.52 -12.93 -2.77
CA ILE A 266 -11.57 -11.50 -2.45
C ILE A 266 -10.22 -10.83 -2.69
N LEU A 267 -9.13 -11.40 -2.17
CA LEU A 267 -7.78 -10.87 -2.38
C LEU A 267 -7.39 -10.82 -3.86
N LYS A 268 -7.76 -11.85 -4.64
CA LYS A 268 -7.57 -11.84 -6.10
C LYS A 268 -8.35 -10.72 -6.78
N GLU A 269 -9.59 -10.46 -6.36
CA GLU A 269 -10.39 -9.34 -6.90
C GLU A 269 -9.80 -7.97 -6.52
N ILE A 270 -9.22 -7.82 -5.32
CA ILE A 270 -8.48 -6.62 -4.91
C ILE A 270 -7.22 -6.45 -5.77
N LYS A 271 -6.45 -7.53 -5.99
CA LYS A 271 -5.23 -7.54 -6.81
C LYS A 271 -5.49 -7.46 -8.32
N LYS A 272 -6.73 -7.67 -8.77
CA LYS A 272 -7.08 -7.71 -10.18
C LYS A 272 -6.77 -6.36 -10.83
N LYS A 273 -5.92 -6.40 -11.85
CA LYS A 273 -5.78 -5.29 -12.81
C LYS A 273 -7.07 -5.23 -13.63
N GLY A 274 -8.10 -4.61 -13.07
CA GLY A 274 -9.23 -4.14 -13.88
C GLY A 274 -8.80 -2.88 -14.63
N ASN A 275 -9.49 -2.54 -15.73
CA ASN A 275 -9.59 -1.16 -16.14
C ASN A 275 -10.13 -0.39 -14.92
N ILE A 276 -9.26 0.31 -14.21
CA ILE A 276 -9.65 1.11 -13.05
C ILE A 276 -10.32 2.37 -13.62
N GLU A 277 -11.57 2.24 -14.05
CA GLU A 277 -12.49 3.36 -14.18
C GLU A 277 -12.77 3.86 -12.77
N ILE A 278 -11.95 4.80 -12.29
CA ILE A 278 -12.23 5.54 -11.07
C ILE A 278 -13.47 6.39 -11.36
N GLU A 279 -14.62 5.99 -10.82
CA GLU A 279 -15.78 6.89 -10.72
C GLU A 279 -15.47 7.86 -9.58
N LEU A 280 -14.80 8.95 -9.91
CA LEU A 280 -14.75 10.14 -9.07
C LEU A 280 -16.03 10.93 -9.29
N ASN A 281 -16.68 11.27 -8.17
CA ASN A 281 -17.85 12.12 -8.14
C ASN A 281 -17.61 13.43 -8.91
N GLN A 282 -18.67 13.84 -9.58
CA GLN A 282 -18.81 15.03 -10.41
C GLN A 282 -18.41 16.31 -9.67
N SER A 283 -17.25 16.85 -10.01
CA SER A 283 -17.02 18.29 -10.20
C SER A 283 -15.57 18.50 -10.64
N GLU A 284 -15.40 18.94 -11.89
CA GLU A 284 -14.20 19.59 -12.47
C GLU A 284 -12.92 18.72 -12.38
N ASP A 285 -12.56 17.91 -13.36
CA ASP A 285 -11.99 18.32 -14.64
C ASP A 285 -11.82 17.05 -15.51
N ARG A 286 -11.85 17.21 -16.84
CA ARG A 286 -11.80 16.09 -17.81
C ARG A 286 -10.37 15.59 -18.02
N LEU A 287 -10.26 14.33 -18.49
CA LEU A 287 -9.11 13.63 -19.16
C LEU A 287 -8.38 12.60 -18.26
N ILE A 288 -8.89 11.37 -18.06
CA ILE A 288 -8.86 10.11 -18.86
C ILE A 288 -7.54 9.30 -18.72
N ASP A 289 -7.66 8.06 -18.21
CA ASP A 289 -6.65 6.96 -18.20
C ASP A 289 -7.13 5.82 -19.13
N THR A 290 -7.52 6.16 -20.37
CA THR A 290 -7.75 5.19 -21.46
C THR A 290 -6.66 5.35 -22.52
N PRO A 291 -6.28 4.30 -23.27
CA PRO A 291 -5.46 4.48 -24.46
C PRO A 291 -6.10 5.55 -25.35
N TYR A 292 -5.33 6.60 -25.71
CA TYR A 292 -5.81 7.71 -26.52
C TYR A 292 -6.70 7.21 -27.66
N THR A 293 -7.94 7.71 -27.69
CA THR A 293 -8.90 7.33 -28.71
C THR A 293 -8.41 7.83 -30.08
N LYS A 294 -8.94 7.27 -31.17
CA LYS A 294 -8.64 7.77 -32.52
C LYS A 294 -8.86 9.29 -32.64
N LYS A 295 -9.84 9.82 -31.89
CA LYS A 295 -10.19 11.24 -31.82
C LYS A 295 -9.14 12.09 -31.08
N ASP A 296 -8.46 11.53 -30.09
CA ASP A 296 -7.37 12.23 -29.38
C ASP A 296 -6.11 12.31 -30.25
N LYS A 297 -5.85 11.28 -31.06
CA LYS A 297 -4.79 11.29 -32.07
C LYS A 297 -5.07 12.28 -33.21
N GLU A 298 -6.32 12.42 -33.62
CA GLU A 298 -6.74 13.42 -34.61
C GLU A 298 -6.58 14.85 -34.10
N ARG A 299 -6.87 15.10 -32.81
CA ARG A 299 -6.65 16.41 -32.16
C ARG A 299 -5.18 16.78 -32.04
N LEU A 300 -4.31 15.80 -31.84
CA LEU A 300 -2.87 16.03 -31.70
C LEU A 300 -2.22 16.60 -32.98
N GLU A 301 -2.84 16.40 -34.15
CA GLU A 301 -2.34 16.97 -35.42
C GLU A 301 -2.32 18.50 -35.41
N GLU A 302 -3.17 19.11 -34.57
CA GLU A 302 -3.36 20.56 -34.40
C GLU A 302 -2.46 21.14 -33.29
N ASN A 303 -1.69 20.30 -32.58
CA ASN A 303 -0.79 20.77 -31.52
C ASN A 303 0.41 21.53 -32.11
N LEU A 304 0.87 22.55 -31.38
CA LEU A 304 1.94 23.44 -31.79
C LEU A 304 3.25 22.69 -32.03
N PHE A 305 3.58 21.68 -31.20
CA PHE A 305 4.80 20.91 -31.43
C PHE A 305 4.77 20.16 -32.77
N CYS A 306 3.60 19.68 -33.22
CA CYS A 306 3.45 19.02 -34.52
C CYS A 306 3.65 20.01 -35.66
N GLU A 307 3.10 21.22 -35.55
CA GLU A 307 3.33 22.28 -36.53
C GLU A 307 4.81 22.66 -36.62
N LYS A 308 5.50 22.78 -35.47
CA LYS A 308 6.94 23.06 -35.41
C LYS A 308 7.80 21.98 -36.08
N ILE A 309 7.43 20.70 -35.96
CA ILE A 309 8.13 19.60 -36.66
C ILE A 309 7.85 19.64 -38.16
N LYS A 310 6.58 19.78 -38.56
CA LYS A 310 6.17 19.86 -39.97
C LYS A 310 6.83 21.03 -40.70
N LEU A 311 7.01 22.16 -40.01
CA LEU A 311 7.63 23.37 -40.56
C LEU A 311 9.06 23.11 -41.05
N GLU A 312 9.82 22.28 -40.33
CA GLU A 312 11.22 21.94 -40.66
C GLU A 312 11.35 20.79 -41.66
N GLU A 313 10.24 20.30 -42.23
CA GLU A 313 10.22 19.21 -43.21
C GLU A 313 10.87 17.91 -42.69
N ILE A 314 10.80 17.70 -41.37
CA ILE A 314 11.24 16.46 -40.70
C ILE A 314 10.41 15.28 -41.19
N ASP A 315 11.04 14.12 -41.31
CA ASP A 315 10.43 12.93 -41.88
C ASP A 315 9.20 12.45 -41.10
N LYS A 316 8.31 11.76 -41.81
CA LYS A 316 7.03 11.33 -41.27
C LYS A 316 7.18 10.32 -40.11
N ILE A 317 8.21 9.48 -40.11
CA ILE A 317 8.43 8.49 -39.06
C ILE A 317 8.80 9.21 -37.77
N THR A 318 9.72 10.17 -37.81
CA THR A 318 10.08 10.98 -36.64
C THR A 318 8.90 11.79 -36.13
N LEU A 319 8.05 12.35 -37.01
CA LEU A 319 6.81 13.02 -36.60
C LEU A 319 5.85 12.06 -35.88
N GLU A 320 5.62 10.85 -36.40
CA GLU A 320 4.74 9.87 -35.74
C GLU A 320 5.30 9.39 -34.39
N LEU A 321 6.62 9.22 -34.29
CA LEU A 321 7.29 8.89 -33.02
C LEU A 321 7.15 10.04 -32.01
N ALA A 322 7.36 11.28 -32.42
CA ALA A 322 7.20 12.46 -31.57
C ALA A 322 5.80 12.53 -30.94
N LYS A 323 4.75 12.22 -31.71
CA LYS A 323 3.36 12.15 -31.21
C LYS A 323 3.19 11.08 -30.13
N ILE A 324 3.78 9.91 -30.33
CA ILE A 324 3.74 8.80 -29.36
C ILE A 324 4.47 9.21 -28.08
N TYR A 325 5.65 9.82 -28.20
CA TYR A 325 6.44 10.27 -27.06
C TYR A 325 5.73 11.38 -26.28
N PHE A 326 5.15 12.37 -26.96
CA PHE A 326 4.35 13.43 -26.33
C PHE A 326 3.30 12.84 -25.39
N PHE A 327 2.52 11.87 -25.87
CA PHE A 327 1.48 11.21 -25.08
C PHE A 327 2.03 10.50 -23.85
N ARG A 328 3.18 9.83 -23.97
CA ARG A 328 3.84 9.15 -22.84
C ARG A 328 4.37 10.13 -21.82
N ALA A 329 4.95 11.24 -22.26
CA ALA A 329 5.40 12.29 -21.36
C ALA A 329 4.24 13.01 -20.66
N ASP A 330 3.11 13.23 -21.33
CA ASP A 330 1.93 13.82 -20.69
C ASP A 330 1.36 12.90 -19.61
N GLU A 331 1.22 11.60 -19.91
CA GLU A 331 0.86 10.57 -18.92
C GLU A 331 1.83 10.58 -17.73
N TYR A 332 3.13 10.71 -18.02
CA TYR A 332 4.18 10.79 -17.00
C TYR A 332 4.06 12.05 -16.12
N ILE A 333 3.86 13.24 -16.69
CA ILE A 333 3.66 14.48 -15.92
C ILE A 333 2.41 14.36 -15.02
N HIS A 334 1.32 13.79 -15.54
CA HIS A 334 0.11 13.53 -14.76
C HIS A 334 0.38 12.53 -13.62
N LYS A 335 1.15 11.47 -13.90
CA LYS A 335 1.61 10.51 -12.89
C LYS A 335 2.42 11.21 -11.79
N LEU A 336 3.37 12.10 -12.13
CA LEU A 336 4.14 12.86 -11.15
C LEU A 336 3.25 13.74 -10.27
N LYS A 337 2.28 14.46 -10.85
CA LYS A 337 1.28 15.25 -10.10
C LYS A 337 0.46 14.38 -9.15
N LYS A 338 0.07 13.16 -9.57
CA LYS A 338 -0.70 12.20 -8.77
C LYS A 338 0.07 11.64 -7.57
N TYR A 339 1.40 11.51 -7.68
CA TYR A 339 2.27 11.13 -6.56
C TYR A 339 2.56 12.28 -5.58
N ASN A 340 1.93 13.44 -5.78
CA ASN A 340 2.10 14.65 -4.97
C ASN A 340 3.55 15.12 -4.91
N LEU A 341 4.34 14.84 -5.96
CA LEU A 341 5.65 15.44 -6.14
C LEU A 341 5.45 16.94 -6.37
N GLY A 342 6.21 17.76 -5.64
CA GLY A 342 6.08 19.21 -5.70
C GLY A 342 6.23 19.72 -7.14
N LYS A 343 5.49 20.79 -7.47
CA LYS A 343 5.59 21.48 -8.76
C LYS A 343 7.05 21.83 -9.13
N GLU A 344 7.88 22.07 -8.12
CA GLU A 344 9.32 22.31 -8.23
C GLU A 344 10.08 21.15 -8.89
N VAL A 345 9.75 19.89 -8.58
CA VAL A 345 10.40 18.71 -9.17
C VAL A 345 10.06 18.58 -10.66
N ILE A 346 8.78 18.73 -11.01
CA ILE A 346 8.33 18.68 -12.42
C ILE A 346 8.99 19.81 -13.22
N ASN A 347 9.03 21.01 -12.65
CA ASN A 347 9.69 22.15 -13.28
C ASN A 347 11.18 21.89 -13.48
N HIS A 348 11.87 21.29 -12.50
CA HIS A 348 13.29 20.98 -12.62
C HIS A 348 13.58 19.93 -13.70
N ILE A 349 12.74 18.89 -13.81
CA ILE A 349 12.83 17.90 -14.88
C ILE A 349 12.70 18.58 -16.26
N LEU A 350 11.68 19.42 -16.42
CA LEU A 350 11.44 20.15 -17.66
C LEU A 350 12.59 21.13 -17.98
N GLU A 351 13.13 21.79 -16.97
CA GLU A 351 14.30 22.69 -17.10
C GLU A 351 15.53 21.92 -17.59
N MET A 352 15.81 20.73 -17.05
CA MET A 352 16.92 19.89 -17.49
C MET A 352 16.77 19.46 -18.96
N VAL A 353 15.56 19.10 -19.39
CA VAL A 353 15.26 18.77 -20.80
C VAL A 353 15.44 19.99 -21.70
N LEU A 354 14.98 21.17 -21.27
CA LEU A 354 15.17 22.44 -21.99
C LEU A 354 16.66 22.76 -22.16
N ILE A 355 17.45 22.66 -21.09
CA ILE A 355 18.90 22.90 -21.12
C ILE A 355 19.56 21.96 -22.14
N LYS A 356 19.23 20.66 -22.11
CA LYS A 356 19.80 19.68 -23.04
C LYS A 356 19.41 19.97 -24.49
N HIS A 357 18.18 20.37 -24.75
CA HIS A 357 17.76 20.82 -26.08
C HIS A 357 18.61 22.00 -26.58
N MET A 358 18.80 23.04 -25.75
CA MET A 358 19.58 24.22 -26.10
C MET A 358 21.06 23.91 -26.38
N GLU A 359 21.66 23.03 -25.57
CA GLU A 359 23.04 22.54 -25.78
C GLU A 359 23.18 21.86 -27.14
N LEU A 360 22.24 20.98 -27.48
CA LEU A 360 22.23 20.25 -28.74
C LEU A 360 21.89 21.15 -29.93
N PHE A 361 21.02 22.16 -29.76
CA PHE A 361 20.74 23.13 -30.81
C PHE A 361 22.02 23.90 -31.19
N LYS A 362 22.79 24.33 -30.18
CA LYS A 362 24.08 25.00 -30.39
C LYS A 362 25.11 24.08 -31.04
N LYS A 363 25.21 22.82 -30.62
CA LYS A 363 26.26 21.89 -31.06
C LYS A 363 25.94 21.19 -32.39
N VAL A 364 24.70 20.78 -32.58
CA VAL A 364 24.30 19.96 -33.73
C VAL A 364 23.73 20.85 -34.84
N TYR A 365 22.69 21.61 -34.52
CA TYR A 365 21.98 22.39 -35.53
C TYR A 365 22.78 23.61 -36.01
N LYS A 366 23.31 24.45 -35.12
CA LYS A 366 24.06 25.65 -35.56
C LYS A 366 25.31 25.33 -36.38
N GLU A 367 25.92 24.16 -36.18
CA GLU A 367 27.11 23.74 -36.93
C GLU A 367 26.78 23.14 -38.31
N HIS A 368 25.66 22.41 -38.42
CA HIS A 368 25.36 21.60 -39.62
C HIS A 368 24.12 22.05 -40.40
N GLY A 369 23.23 22.83 -39.77
CA GLY A 369 21.99 23.33 -40.37
C GLY A 369 20.93 22.27 -40.68
N ASP A 370 21.07 21.06 -40.15
CA ASP A 370 20.23 19.90 -40.45
C ASP A 370 19.22 19.65 -39.31
N SER A 371 17.96 19.98 -39.58
CA SER A 371 16.85 19.85 -38.62
C SER A 371 16.52 18.39 -38.30
N GLN A 372 16.65 17.47 -39.27
CA GLN A 372 16.40 16.04 -39.10
C GLN A 372 17.45 15.44 -38.17
N LYS A 373 18.73 15.65 -38.50
CA LYS A 373 19.83 15.16 -37.65
C LYS A 373 19.74 15.75 -36.25
N PHE A 374 19.30 17.00 -36.12
CA PHE A 374 19.14 17.64 -34.83
C PHE A 374 18.08 16.96 -33.96
N ILE A 375 16.85 16.79 -34.45
CA ILE A 375 15.78 16.14 -33.66
C ILE A 375 16.15 14.70 -33.31
N ASP A 376 16.76 13.95 -34.25
CA ASP A 376 17.17 12.57 -34.00
C ASP A 376 18.25 12.50 -32.90
N THR A 377 19.19 13.46 -32.89
CA THR A 377 20.21 13.56 -31.83
C THR A 377 19.59 13.95 -30.49
N VAL A 378 18.61 14.86 -30.48
CA VAL A 378 17.87 15.21 -29.25
C VAL A 378 17.14 13.99 -28.70
N HIS A 379 16.42 13.24 -29.55
CA HIS A 379 15.75 12.02 -29.13
C HIS A 379 16.72 10.99 -28.58
N ASP A 380 17.88 10.81 -29.19
CA ASP A 380 18.86 9.84 -28.73
C ASP A 380 19.46 10.21 -27.36
N VAL A 381 19.86 11.47 -27.19
CA VAL A 381 20.46 11.95 -25.93
C VAL A 381 19.46 11.97 -24.78
N LEU A 382 18.18 12.26 -25.04
CA LEU A 382 17.18 12.33 -23.98
C LEU A 382 16.79 10.95 -23.42
N LYS A 383 17.06 9.83 -24.12
CA LYS A 383 16.76 8.48 -23.60
C LYS A 383 17.37 8.26 -22.22
N ASP A 384 18.62 8.69 -22.07
CA ASP A 384 19.45 8.49 -20.88
C ASP A 384 19.83 9.83 -20.24
N ILE A 385 18.91 10.80 -20.23
CA ILE A 385 19.14 12.09 -19.57
C ILE A 385 19.40 11.88 -18.06
N ASP A 386 20.47 12.48 -17.57
CA ASP A 386 20.87 12.55 -16.17
C ASP A 386 20.15 13.74 -15.51
N TYR A 387 19.31 13.45 -14.52
CA TYR A 387 18.57 14.48 -13.77
C TYR A 387 19.32 14.96 -12.52
N GLY A 388 20.54 14.47 -12.28
CA GLY A 388 21.43 14.89 -11.21
C GLY A 388 20.82 14.71 -9.83
N ARG A 389 20.76 15.79 -9.05
CA ARG A 389 20.41 15.73 -7.62
C ARG A 389 18.97 15.31 -7.35
N ILE A 390 18.07 15.47 -8.31
CA ILE A 390 16.67 15.03 -8.15
C ILE A 390 16.47 13.55 -8.51
N GLU A 391 17.49 12.83 -8.97
CA GLU A 391 17.40 11.37 -9.16
C GLU A 391 17.14 10.64 -7.82
N GLU A 392 17.62 11.20 -6.71
CA GLU A 392 17.33 10.70 -5.37
C GLU A 392 15.83 10.83 -5.02
N ASP A 393 15.19 11.89 -5.51
CA ASP A 393 13.75 12.12 -5.37
C ASP A 393 12.93 11.25 -6.34
N LEU A 394 13.48 10.96 -7.52
CA LEU A 394 12.91 10.11 -8.57
C LEU A 394 13.26 8.63 -8.36
N ARG A 395 12.55 7.97 -7.43
CA ARG A 395 12.67 6.51 -7.20
C ARG A 395 12.54 5.71 -8.51
N ARG A 396 13.18 4.54 -8.62
CA ARG A 396 13.09 3.64 -9.81
C ARG A 396 11.69 3.38 -10.39
N SER A 397 10.62 3.44 -9.61
CA SER A 397 9.23 3.20 -10.06
C SER A 397 8.52 4.41 -10.67
N ILE A 398 9.07 5.60 -10.43
CA ILE A 398 8.64 6.89 -11.00
C ILE A 398 9.74 7.50 -11.85
N TYR A 399 10.91 6.86 -11.97
CA TYR A 399 11.93 7.25 -12.93
C TYR A 399 11.33 7.14 -14.33
N PRO A 400 11.47 8.18 -15.17
CA PRO A 400 10.89 8.17 -16.50
C PRO A 400 11.53 7.10 -17.37
N HIS A 401 10.72 6.40 -18.15
CA HIS A 401 11.21 5.56 -19.23
C HIS A 401 11.87 6.41 -20.32
N ASP A 402 12.72 5.80 -21.14
CA ASP A 402 13.41 6.45 -22.26
C ASP A 402 12.43 7.22 -23.18
N PHE A 403 11.30 6.62 -23.54
CA PHE A 403 10.27 7.25 -24.36
C PHE A 403 9.48 8.36 -23.64
N GLU A 404 9.39 8.33 -22.30
CA GLU A 404 8.79 9.40 -21.50
C GLU A 404 9.75 10.59 -21.46
N ASN A 405 11.05 10.36 -21.27
CA ASN A 405 12.08 11.39 -21.32
C ASN A 405 12.10 12.12 -22.65
N ILE A 406 12.07 11.38 -23.76
CA ILE A 406 12.03 11.98 -25.10
C ILE A 406 10.78 12.86 -25.23
N GLY A 407 9.63 12.39 -24.77
CA GLY A 407 8.38 13.11 -24.94
C GLY A 407 8.32 14.47 -24.23
N LEU A 408 9.07 14.65 -23.13
CA LEU A 408 9.08 15.90 -22.36
C LEU A 408 9.51 17.10 -23.21
N VAL A 409 10.40 16.90 -24.20
CA VAL A 409 10.79 17.98 -25.12
C VAL A 409 9.64 18.41 -26.02
N HIS A 410 8.73 17.49 -26.34
CA HIS A 410 7.54 17.79 -27.15
C HIS A 410 6.45 18.46 -26.33
N ILE A 411 6.34 18.14 -25.03
CA ILE A 411 5.52 18.92 -24.08
C ILE A 411 6.00 20.37 -24.05
N LEU A 412 7.31 20.59 -23.89
CA LEU A 412 7.89 21.93 -23.92
C LEU A 412 7.70 22.62 -25.27
N ALA A 413 7.83 21.90 -26.38
CA ALA A 413 7.60 22.46 -27.71
C ALA A 413 6.14 22.86 -27.98
N ASP A 414 5.19 22.28 -27.24
CA ASP A 414 3.76 22.61 -27.36
C ASP A 414 3.37 23.84 -26.52
N ASP A 415 4.19 24.20 -25.54
CA ASP A 415 4.03 25.42 -24.77
C ASP A 415 4.41 26.65 -25.60
N LYS A 416 3.51 27.65 -25.64
CA LYS A 416 3.72 28.91 -26.37
C LYS A 416 4.75 29.81 -25.70
N GLU A 417 4.94 29.67 -24.39
CA GLU A 417 5.91 30.47 -23.64
C GLU A 417 7.34 29.94 -23.80
N GLN A 418 7.51 28.70 -24.30
CA GLN A 418 8.80 28.05 -24.45
C GLN A 418 9.30 28.11 -25.91
N GLU A 419 10.50 28.67 -26.10
CA GLU A 419 11.14 28.80 -27.42
C GLU A 419 11.83 27.49 -27.90
N ILE A 420 11.20 26.34 -27.73
CA ILE A 420 11.71 25.09 -28.32
C ILE A 420 11.34 25.05 -29.81
N TRP A 421 12.37 24.99 -30.67
CA TRP A 421 12.25 24.87 -32.13
C TRP A 421 13.19 23.79 -32.68
N TRP A 422 12.80 23.17 -33.80
CA TRP A 422 13.58 22.11 -34.45
C TRP A 422 14.52 22.61 -35.56
N GLY A 423 14.62 23.93 -35.72
CA GLY A 423 15.51 24.58 -36.68
C GLY A 423 15.34 26.10 -36.69
N LYS A 424 15.57 26.74 -37.83
CA LYS A 424 15.53 28.21 -37.99
C LYS A 424 14.18 28.76 -38.45
N LYS A 425 13.29 27.93 -39.00
CA LYS A 425 11.98 28.36 -39.47
C LYS A 425 11.08 28.67 -38.26
N ARG A 426 10.17 29.64 -38.41
CA ARG A 426 9.24 30.09 -37.37
C ARG A 426 7.82 30.19 -37.95
N LEU A 427 6.82 29.96 -37.11
CA LEU A 427 5.42 30.17 -37.45
C LEU A 427 5.07 31.66 -37.31
N GLU A 428 4.29 32.21 -38.24
CA GLU A 428 3.87 33.62 -38.20
C GLU A 428 2.95 33.88 -37.00
N GLY A 429 3.27 34.87 -36.16
CA GLY A 429 2.44 35.29 -35.01
C GLY A 429 2.83 34.74 -33.64
N LEU A 430 3.96 34.04 -33.51
CA LEU A 430 4.52 33.50 -32.25
C LEU A 430 5.87 34.15 -31.87
N ILE A 431 5.99 35.47 -32.04
CA ILE A 431 7.19 36.25 -31.63
C ILE A 431 6.90 37.00 -30.33
#